data_AF-A0A290HSF9-F1
#
_entry.id   AF-A0A290HSF9-F1
#
_cell.length_a   1.000
_cell.length_b   1.000
_cell.length_c   1.000
_cell.angle_alpha   90.00
_cell.angle_beta   90.00
_cell.angle_gamma   90.00
#
_symmetry.space_group_name_H-M   'P 1'
#
loop_
_entity.id
_entity.type
_entity.pdbx_description
1 polymer ?
#
loop_
_entity_poly.entity_id
_entity_poly.type
_entity_poly.pdbx_seq_one_letter_code
_entity_poly.pdbx_strand_id
1 'polypeptide(L)'
;MKKLLIILILSLSLFGAQTLQDKIKSFVGPTKYETQKNLIQVLFAQSSNFTKPNGEVDSVKVISVLKKNGLLQLLYDKPIQLRLAFRTQSDPLIFLKIINESLEAMGYNYFLTSNALRDSAGFVWEIYLQTEHIVDPESFAGALVARGCNITNIVKNDDNYWFYDIDSSNAYLGAKKLESGVTTPLGKPLKPYWIDVKNLKEITVTVHSGIDGFQM
;
A
#
# COMPACT_ATOMS: atom_id res chain seq x y z
N MET A 1 23.79 7.06 -30.02
CA MET A 1 22.57 6.62 -29.30
C MET A 1 22.50 7.34 -27.95
N LYS A 2 22.05 8.60 -27.91
CA LYS A 2 21.97 9.41 -26.67
C LYS A 2 20.84 10.45 -26.71
N LYS A 3 19.98 10.43 -27.74
CA LYS A 3 18.93 11.43 -27.97
C LYS A 3 17.51 10.92 -27.68
N LEU A 4 17.35 9.68 -27.20
CA LEU A 4 16.02 9.11 -26.92
C LEU A 4 15.60 9.19 -25.45
N LEU A 5 16.46 9.66 -24.53
CA LEU A 5 16.17 9.67 -23.09
C LEU A 5 15.50 10.96 -22.58
N ILE A 6 15.42 12.00 -23.41
CA ILE A 6 14.94 13.34 -22.99
C ILE A 6 13.41 13.49 -23.17
N ILE A 7 12.75 12.59 -23.90
CA ILE A 7 11.30 12.69 -24.16
C ILE A 7 10.44 12.16 -22.99
N LEU A 8 11.01 11.43 -22.03
CA LEU A 8 10.26 10.89 -20.89
C LEU A 8 10.13 11.87 -19.70
N ILE A 9 10.83 13.01 -19.72
CA ILE A 9 10.93 13.90 -18.54
C ILE A 9 10.07 15.17 -18.70
N LEU A 10 9.58 15.48 -19.92
CA LEU A 10 8.82 16.71 -20.18
C LEU A 10 7.29 16.54 -20.17
N SER A 11 6.77 15.36 -19.83
CA SER A 11 5.32 15.11 -19.67
C SER A 11 4.84 15.13 -18.21
N LEU A 12 5.73 15.26 -17.22
CA LEU A 12 5.34 15.24 -15.79
C LEU A 12 5.07 16.62 -15.17
N SER A 13 5.29 17.73 -15.88
CA SER A 13 5.14 19.09 -15.33
C SER A 13 3.81 19.79 -15.66
N LEU A 14 2.81 19.06 -16.15
CA LEU A 14 1.46 19.58 -16.42
C LEU A 14 0.33 18.90 -15.64
N PHE A 15 0.65 18.24 -14.51
CA PHE A 15 -0.40 17.85 -13.58
C PHE A 15 -0.77 19.07 -12.72
N GLY A 16 -1.66 19.91 -13.27
CA GLY A 16 -2.49 20.75 -12.42
C GLY A 16 -3.20 19.88 -11.38
N ALA A 17 -3.52 20.44 -10.20
CA ALA A 17 -4.23 19.71 -9.16
C ALA A 17 -5.44 19.00 -9.77
N GLN A 18 -5.40 17.66 -9.79
CA GLN A 18 -6.44 16.85 -10.43
C GLN A 18 -7.77 17.16 -9.73
N THR A 19 -8.79 17.54 -10.49
CA THR A 19 -10.08 17.86 -9.89
C THR A 19 -10.71 16.60 -9.30
N LEU A 20 -11.62 16.77 -8.34
CA LEU A 20 -12.41 15.65 -7.80
C LEU A 20 -13.08 14.84 -8.91
N GLN A 21 -13.60 15.51 -9.94
CA GLN A 21 -14.28 14.85 -11.06
C GLN A 21 -13.32 14.04 -11.93
N ASP A 22 -12.14 14.58 -12.22
CA ASP A 22 -11.10 13.84 -12.96
C ASP A 22 -10.65 12.60 -12.18
N LYS A 23 -10.55 12.72 -10.85
CA LYS A 23 -10.20 11.60 -9.96
C LYS A 23 -11.28 10.52 -9.92
N ILE A 24 -12.55 10.92 -9.85
CA ILE A 24 -13.68 9.97 -9.90
C ILE A 24 -13.69 9.26 -11.25
N LYS A 25 -13.57 10.02 -12.35
CA LYS A 25 -13.56 9.49 -13.72
C LYS A 25 -12.42 8.50 -13.95
N SER A 26 -11.23 8.74 -13.40
CA SER A 26 -10.11 7.80 -13.52
C SER A 26 -10.35 6.48 -12.77
N PHE A 27 -11.07 6.49 -11.64
CA PHE A 27 -11.40 5.26 -10.92
C PHE A 27 -12.53 4.45 -11.56
N VAL A 28 -13.61 5.10 -11.98
CA VAL A 28 -14.80 4.41 -12.52
C VAL A 28 -14.70 4.09 -14.01
N GLY A 29 -13.82 4.78 -14.74
CA GLY A 29 -13.70 4.71 -16.19
C GLY A 29 -14.67 5.64 -16.93
N PRO A 30 -14.30 6.11 -18.14
CA PRO A 30 -15.03 7.17 -18.84
C PRO A 30 -16.48 6.80 -19.18
N THR A 31 -16.72 5.58 -19.66
CA THR A 31 -18.06 5.11 -20.02
C THR A 31 -18.98 5.10 -18.81
N LYS A 32 -18.57 4.44 -17.72
CA LYS A 32 -19.38 4.34 -16.50
C LYS A 32 -19.59 5.71 -15.84
N TYR A 33 -18.59 6.59 -15.90
CA TYR A 33 -18.69 7.97 -15.42
C TYR A 33 -19.82 8.72 -16.13
N GLU A 34 -19.86 8.70 -17.47
CA GLU A 34 -20.92 9.40 -18.20
C GLU A 34 -22.29 8.72 -18.01
N THR A 35 -22.37 7.38 -17.99
CA THR A 35 -23.63 6.66 -17.74
C THR A 35 -24.21 6.94 -16.34
N GLN A 36 -23.35 7.10 -15.32
CA GLN A 36 -23.75 7.29 -13.93
C GLN A 36 -23.56 8.73 -13.44
N LYS A 37 -23.44 9.69 -14.35
CA LYS A 37 -23.06 11.08 -14.05
C LYS A 37 -23.96 11.75 -13.02
N ASN A 38 -25.28 11.58 -13.12
CA ASN A 38 -26.23 12.19 -12.19
C ASN A 38 -26.05 11.64 -10.76
N LEU A 39 -25.88 10.32 -10.63
CA LEU A 39 -25.60 9.70 -9.33
C LEU A 39 -24.27 10.20 -8.76
N ILE A 40 -23.22 10.24 -9.57
CA ILE A 40 -21.91 10.76 -9.17
C ILE A 40 -22.03 12.22 -8.68
N GLN A 41 -22.75 13.08 -9.41
CA GLN A 41 -22.96 14.47 -8.99
C GLN A 41 -23.67 14.55 -7.63
N VAL A 42 -24.66 13.71 -7.38
CA VAL A 42 -25.37 13.66 -6.09
C VAL A 42 -24.44 13.19 -4.96
N LEU A 43 -23.69 12.10 -5.18
CA LEU A 43 -22.80 11.51 -4.18
C LEU A 43 -21.64 12.44 -3.80
N PHE A 44 -21.19 13.28 -4.72
CA PHE A 44 -20.03 14.15 -4.57
C PHE A 44 -20.39 15.64 -4.59
N ALA A 45 -21.65 16.01 -4.32
CA ALA A 45 -22.12 17.40 -4.36
C ALA A 45 -21.38 18.33 -3.38
N GLN A 46 -20.99 17.79 -2.22
CA GLN A 46 -20.19 18.49 -1.21
C GLN A 46 -18.70 18.19 -1.40
N SER A 47 -18.10 18.74 -2.47
CA SER A 47 -16.71 18.45 -2.85
C SER A 47 -15.68 18.65 -1.72
N SER A 48 -15.90 19.62 -0.83
CA SER A 48 -15.04 19.87 0.34
C SER A 48 -14.90 18.67 1.27
N ASN A 49 -15.90 17.78 1.31
CA ASN A 49 -15.82 16.54 2.09
C ASN A 49 -14.81 15.54 1.52
N PHE A 50 -14.36 15.72 0.28
CA PHE A 50 -13.45 14.82 -0.43
C PHE A 50 -12.09 15.44 -0.70
N THR A 51 -11.79 16.53 0.00
CA THR A 51 -10.53 17.26 -0.12
C THR A 51 -9.83 17.28 1.24
N LYS A 52 -8.53 17.01 1.23
CA LYS A 52 -7.64 17.07 2.40
C LYS A 52 -7.34 18.54 2.75
N PRO A 53 -6.83 18.84 3.97
CA PRO A 53 -6.47 20.20 4.35
C PRO A 53 -5.46 20.89 3.43
N ASN A 54 -4.64 20.12 2.70
CA ASN A 54 -3.68 20.62 1.71
C ASN A 54 -4.30 20.90 0.32
N GLY A 55 -5.62 20.72 0.16
CA GLY A 55 -6.32 20.94 -1.10
C GLY A 55 -6.33 19.74 -2.05
N GLU A 56 -5.67 18.62 -1.73
CA GLU A 56 -5.65 17.42 -2.56
C GLU A 56 -6.91 16.56 -2.37
N VAL A 57 -7.30 15.81 -3.41
CA VAL A 57 -8.43 14.89 -3.31
C VAL A 57 -8.09 13.71 -2.39
N ASP A 58 -8.98 13.42 -1.43
CA ASP A 58 -8.92 12.24 -0.59
C ASP A 58 -9.34 10.99 -1.38
N SER A 59 -8.34 10.36 -2.02
CA SER A 59 -8.55 9.20 -2.89
C SER A 59 -9.20 8.02 -2.16
N VAL A 60 -8.84 7.78 -0.90
CA VAL A 60 -9.40 6.67 -0.10
C VAL A 60 -10.87 6.92 0.17
N LYS A 61 -11.23 8.15 0.56
CA LYS A 61 -12.63 8.53 0.82
C LYS A 61 -13.48 8.51 -0.46
N VAL A 62 -12.94 8.96 -1.59
CA VAL A 62 -13.61 8.85 -2.89
C VAL A 62 -13.87 7.38 -3.26
N ILE A 63 -12.84 6.53 -3.17
CA ILE A 63 -12.96 5.10 -3.45
C ILE A 63 -13.98 4.42 -2.53
N SER A 64 -14.02 4.77 -1.24
CA SER A 64 -15.02 4.27 -0.28
C SER A 64 -16.45 4.55 -0.75
N VAL A 65 -16.74 5.78 -1.17
CA VAL A 65 -18.07 6.16 -1.69
C VAL A 65 -18.37 5.45 -3.01
N LEU A 66 -17.42 5.38 -3.94
CA LEU A 66 -17.61 4.67 -5.20
C LEU A 66 -17.90 3.18 -4.98
N LYS A 67 -17.16 2.54 -4.07
CA LYS A 67 -17.34 1.14 -3.71
C LYS A 67 -18.70 0.88 -3.10
N LYS A 68 -19.11 1.67 -2.09
CA LYS A 68 -20.41 1.55 -1.42
C LYS A 68 -21.62 1.70 -2.35
N ASN A 69 -21.44 2.40 -3.47
CA ASN A 69 -22.48 2.63 -4.47
C ASN A 69 -22.34 1.77 -5.74
N GLY A 70 -21.49 0.73 -5.73
CA GLY A 70 -21.30 -0.17 -6.88
C GLY A 70 -20.66 0.50 -8.11
N LEU A 71 -20.05 1.68 -7.95
CA LEU A 71 -19.44 2.43 -9.02
C LEU A 71 -18.01 1.97 -9.33
N LEU A 72 -17.32 1.37 -8.36
CA LEU A 72 -15.98 0.81 -8.55
C LEU A 72 -16.06 -0.66 -9.01
N GLN A 73 -15.28 -1.03 -10.03
CA GLN A 73 -15.10 -2.43 -10.40
C GLN A 73 -14.09 -3.09 -9.46
N LEU A 74 -14.52 -4.10 -8.71
CA LEU A 74 -13.68 -4.83 -7.76
C LEU A 74 -13.21 -6.19 -8.28
N LEU A 75 -13.93 -6.77 -9.25
CA LEU A 75 -13.73 -8.12 -9.75
C LEU A 75 -13.33 -8.07 -11.23
N TYR A 76 -12.51 -9.04 -11.61
CA TYR A 76 -12.15 -9.35 -12.98
C TYR A 76 -12.87 -10.64 -13.40
N ASP A 77 -13.20 -10.77 -14.68
CA ASP A 77 -13.93 -11.93 -15.20
C ASP A 77 -13.10 -13.23 -15.18
N LYS A 78 -11.77 -13.11 -15.05
CA LYS A 78 -10.80 -14.21 -14.97
C LYS A 78 -9.56 -13.75 -14.21
N PRO A 79 -8.68 -14.67 -13.77
CA PRO A 79 -7.42 -14.28 -13.17
C PRO A 79 -6.59 -13.42 -14.13
N ILE A 80 -6.12 -12.29 -13.62
CA ILE A 80 -5.24 -11.37 -14.35
C ILE A 80 -3.94 -11.17 -13.59
N GLN A 81 -2.92 -10.68 -14.31
CA GLN A 81 -1.75 -10.09 -13.69
C GLN A 81 -2.06 -8.66 -13.27
N LEU A 82 -2.25 -8.45 -11.97
CA LEU A 82 -2.41 -7.13 -11.35
C LEU A 82 -1.02 -6.56 -11.03
N ARG A 83 -0.76 -5.33 -11.48
CA ARG A 83 0.45 -4.55 -11.18
C ARG A 83 0.15 -3.56 -10.08
N LEU A 84 0.97 -3.56 -9.04
CA LEU A 84 0.92 -2.58 -7.96
C LEU A 84 2.27 -1.90 -7.82
N ALA A 85 2.27 -0.58 -7.72
CA ALA A 85 3.46 0.21 -7.40
C ALA A 85 3.21 1.04 -6.16
N PHE A 86 4.19 1.04 -5.25
CA PHE A 86 4.13 1.76 -3.98
C PHE A 86 5.32 2.69 -3.88
N ARG A 87 5.08 3.96 -3.54
CA ARG A 87 6.12 4.97 -3.37
C ARG A 87 6.11 5.53 -1.96
N THR A 88 7.30 5.69 -1.40
CA THR A 88 7.55 6.41 -0.15
C THR A 88 8.78 7.31 -0.26
N GLN A 89 8.86 8.33 0.59
CA GLN A 89 10.07 9.13 0.79
C GLN A 89 10.86 8.71 2.05
N SER A 90 10.36 7.77 2.84
CA SER A 90 10.97 7.31 4.10
C SER A 90 11.93 6.12 3.90
N ASP A 91 12.29 5.45 5.00
CA ASP A 91 13.15 4.26 5.00
C ASP A 91 12.55 3.11 4.16
N PRO A 92 13.26 2.62 3.12
CA PRO A 92 12.75 1.55 2.26
C PRO A 92 12.54 0.21 2.98
N LEU A 93 13.36 -0.14 3.97
CA LEU A 93 13.31 -1.46 4.60
C LEU A 93 12.05 -1.60 5.45
N ILE A 94 11.78 -0.62 6.32
CA ILE A 94 10.56 -0.58 7.13
C ILE A 94 9.33 -0.54 6.23
N PHE A 95 9.38 0.28 5.17
CA PHE A 95 8.29 0.40 4.21
C PHE A 95 7.96 -0.93 3.53
N LEU A 96 8.95 -1.60 2.92
CA LEU A 96 8.78 -2.90 2.28
C LEU A 96 8.15 -3.92 3.23
N LYS A 97 8.62 -3.94 4.48
CA LYS A 97 8.10 -4.85 5.50
C LYS A 97 6.64 -4.60 5.81
N ILE A 98 6.24 -3.33 5.98
CA ILE A 98 4.85 -2.95 6.27
C ILE A 98 3.94 -3.28 5.10
N ILE A 99 4.35 -2.98 3.86
CA ILE A 99 3.55 -3.30 2.67
C ILE A 99 3.36 -4.81 2.57
N ASN A 100 4.43 -5.60 2.73
CA ASN A 100 4.35 -7.05 2.72
C ASN A 100 3.39 -7.59 3.81
N GLU A 101 3.56 -7.18 5.06
CA GLU A 101 2.68 -7.61 6.15
C GLU A 101 1.21 -7.19 5.94
N SER A 102 0.98 -6.02 5.35
CA SER A 102 -0.36 -5.55 5.04
C SER A 102 -1.03 -6.41 3.97
N LEU A 103 -0.29 -6.74 2.91
CA LEU A 103 -0.76 -7.64 1.84
C LEU A 103 -1.00 -9.06 2.37
N GLU A 104 -0.07 -9.62 3.16
CA GLU A 104 -0.22 -10.93 3.80
C GLU A 104 -1.46 -11.00 4.71
N ALA A 105 -1.68 -9.97 5.54
CA ALA A 105 -2.85 -9.88 6.41
C ALA A 105 -4.18 -9.81 5.63
N MET A 106 -4.13 -9.33 4.39
CA MET A 106 -5.27 -9.30 3.46
C MET A 106 -5.38 -10.58 2.61
N GLY A 107 -4.49 -11.57 2.80
CA GLY A 107 -4.49 -12.84 2.09
C GLY A 107 -3.61 -12.92 0.84
N TYR A 108 -2.93 -11.83 0.46
CA TYR A 108 -2.05 -11.78 -0.70
C TYR A 108 -0.62 -12.25 -0.35
N ASN A 109 -0.45 -13.57 -0.25
CA ASN A 109 0.83 -14.19 0.17
C ASN A 109 1.82 -14.45 -0.99
N TYR A 110 1.36 -14.36 -2.24
CA TYR A 110 2.17 -14.69 -3.42
C TYR A 110 2.16 -13.52 -4.41
N PHE A 111 3.25 -12.77 -4.43
CA PHE A 111 3.51 -11.71 -5.41
C PHE A 111 5.00 -11.72 -5.80
N LEU A 112 5.29 -11.23 -7.00
CA LEU A 112 6.64 -11.15 -7.54
C LEU A 112 7.08 -9.69 -7.61
N THR A 113 8.25 -9.39 -7.04
CA THR A 113 8.89 -8.09 -7.25
C THR A 113 9.31 -7.96 -8.72
N SER A 114 8.81 -6.92 -9.38
CA SER A 114 9.18 -6.51 -10.73
C SER A 114 10.35 -5.53 -10.69
N ASN A 115 10.25 -4.54 -9.81
CA ASN A 115 11.21 -3.45 -9.74
C ASN A 115 11.30 -2.87 -8.32
N ALA A 116 12.48 -2.40 -7.93
CA ALA A 116 12.70 -1.69 -6.68
C ALA A 116 13.79 -0.65 -6.91
N LEU A 117 13.42 0.63 -6.95
CA LEU A 117 14.31 1.72 -7.29
C LEU A 117 14.29 2.80 -6.21
N ARG A 118 15.46 3.33 -5.89
CA ARG A 118 15.62 4.50 -5.02
C ARG A 118 16.29 5.61 -5.79
N ASP A 119 15.66 6.78 -5.79
CA ASP A 119 16.19 8.00 -6.39
C ASP A 119 15.93 9.20 -5.47
N SER A 120 16.12 10.42 -5.99
CA SER A 120 15.90 11.66 -5.25
C SER A 120 14.44 11.96 -4.92
N ALA A 121 13.49 11.33 -5.64
CA ALA A 121 12.05 11.48 -5.40
C ALA A 121 11.51 10.43 -4.40
N GLY A 122 12.29 9.42 -4.06
CA GLY A 122 11.99 8.46 -3.01
C GLY A 122 12.34 7.03 -3.40
N PHE A 123 11.67 6.08 -2.76
CA PHE A 123 11.74 4.66 -3.06
C PHE A 123 10.44 4.20 -3.71
N VAL A 124 10.54 3.50 -4.84
CA VAL A 124 9.42 2.89 -5.55
C VAL A 124 9.62 1.39 -5.59
N TRP A 125 8.61 0.65 -5.14
CA TRP A 125 8.55 -0.80 -5.22
C TRP A 125 7.36 -1.24 -6.06
N GLU A 126 7.62 -2.11 -7.02
CA GLU A 126 6.62 -2.64 -7.93
C GLU A 126 6.54 -4.15 -7.83
N ILE A 127 5.30 -4.65 -7.76
CA ILE A 127 4.99 -6.07 -7.69
C ILE A 127 3.92 -6.47 -8.70
N TYR A 128 3.91 -7.76 -9.04
CA TYR A 128 2.84 -8.42 -9.75
C TYR A 128 2.20 -9.51 -8.88
N LEU A 129 0.88 -9.63 -8.92
CA LEU A 129 0.13 -10.74 -8.35
C LEU A 129 -0.90 -11.27 -9.35
N GLN A 130 -1.17 -12.58 -9.30
CA GLN A 130 -2.25 -13.21 -10.06
C GLN A 130 -3.51 -13.22 -9.20
N THR A 131 -4.59 -12.60 -9.68
CA THR A 131 -5.82 -12.41 -8.89
C THR A 131 -7.04 -12.18 -9.78
N GLU A 132 -8.21 -12.57 -9.29
CA GLU A 132 -9.53 -12.27 -9.87
C GLU A 132 -10.16 -11.01 -9.26
N HIS A 133 -9.50 -10.40 -8.27
CA HIS A 133 -10.00 -9.22 -7.56
C HIS A 133 -8.91 -8.16 -7.47
N ILE A 134 -9.30 -6.88 -7.48
CA ILE A 134 -8.37 -5.81 -7.12
C ILE A 134 -7.92 -5.99 -5.66
N VAL A 135 -6.75 -5.46 -5.32
CA VAL A 135 -6.45 -5.20 -3.91
C VAL A 135 -7.33 -4.03 -3.47
N ASP A 136 -8.33 -4.29 -2.63
CA ASP A 136 -9.29 -3.28 -2.17
C ASP A 136 -8.55 -2.09 -1.53
N PRO A 137 -8.56 -0.89 -2.16
CA PRO A 137 -7.72 0.20 -1.71
C PRO A 137 -8.11 0.78 -0.35
N GLU A 138 -9.39 0.68 0.05
CA GLU A 138 -9.87 1.12 1.37
C GLU A 138 -9.38 0.17 2.46
N SER A 139 -9.46 -1.14 2.22
CA SER A 139 -8.99 -2.17 3.15
C SER A 139 -7.48 -2.13 3.29
N PHE A 140 -6.76 -1.91 2.18
CA PHE A 140 -5.31 -1.72 2.18
C PHE A 140 -4.91 -0.46 2.96
N ALA A 141 -5.62 0.66 2.77
CA ALA A 141 -5.41 1.87 3.57
C ALA A 141 -5.57 1.59 5.08
N GLY A 142 -6.62 0.84 5.46
CA GLY A 142 -6.84 0.44 6.85
C GLY A 142 -5.68 -0.38 7.44
N ALA A 143 -5.15 -1.34 6.68
CA ALA A 143 -4.00 -2.14 7.09
C ALA A 143 -2.73 -1.29 7.30
N LEU A 144 -2.51 -0.29 6.44
CA LEU A 144 -1.38 0.63 6.54
C LEU A 144 -1.48 1.58 7.74
N VAL A 145 -2.68 2.11 8.01
CA VAL A 145 -2.94 3.00 9.16
C VAL A 145 -2.63 2.30 10.47
N ALA A 146 -2.94 1.01 10.57
CA ALA A 146 -2.58 0.19 11.73
C ALA A 146 -1.07 0.11 12.00
N ARG A 147 -0.22 0.54 11.05
CA ARG A 147 1.25 0.60 11.17
C ARG A 147 1.83 2.01 11.03
N GLY A 148 1.00 3.04 11.20
CA GLY A 148 1.43 4.44 11.16
C GLY A 148 1.71 4.98 9.75
N CYS A 149 1.26 4.27 8.71
CA CYS A 149 1.38 4.68 7.32
C CYS A 149 0.04 5.23 6.79
N ASN A 150 0.08 6.26 5.95
CA ASN A 150 -1.11 6.83 5.34
C ASN A 150 -0.97 6.89 3.82
N ILE A 151 -1.99 6.47 3.08
CA ILE A 151 -2.03 6.68 1.62
C ILE A 151 -2.30 8.16 1.34
N THR A 152 -1.34 8.83 0.72
CA THR A 152 -1.46 10.24 0.36
C THR A 152 -2.15 10.41 -0.98
N ASN A 153 -1.91 9.51 -1.94
CA ASN A 153 -2.52 9.55 -3.26
C ASN A 153 -2.63 8.15 -3.89
N ILE A 154 -3.65 7.94 -4.72
CA ILE A 154 -3.87 6.71 -5.48
C ILE A 154 -4.07 7.06 -6.95
N VAL A 155 -3.31 6.44 -7.85
CA VAL A 155 -3.49 6.58 -9.29
C VAL A 155 -3.80 5.22 -9.89
N LYS A 156 -4.96 5.11 -10.53
CA LYS A 156 -5.30 3.98 -11.40
C LYS A 156 -4.79 4.33 -12.80
N ASN A 157 -3.63 3.80 -13.17
CA ASN A 157 -3.00 4.05 -14.47
C ASN A 157 -3.68 3.26 -15.60
N ASP A 158 -4.17 2.06 -15.26
CA ASP A 158 -4.93 1.17 -16.14
C ASP A 158 -5.85 0.28 -15.28
N ASP A 159 -6.71 -0.52 -15.90
CA ASP A 159 -7.62 -1.43 -15.21
C ASP A 159 -6.92 -2.46 -14.32
N ASN A 160 -5.67 -2.78 -14.62
CA ASN A 160 -4.81 -3.69 -13.86
C ASN A 160 -3.52 -3.03 -13.32
N TYR A 161 -3.45 -1.70 -13.26
CA TYR A 161 -2.26 -1.01 -12.73
C TYR A 161 -2.62 0.11 -11.76
N TRP A 162 -2.27 -0.10 -10.49
CA TRP A 162 -2.47 0.86 -9.41
C TRP A 162 -1.15 1.34 -8.84
N PHE A 163 -1.07 2.64 -8.59
CA PHE A 163 0.06 3.31 -7.98
C PHE A 163 -0.38 4.00 -6.69
N TYR A 164 0.39 3.81 -5.62
CA TYR A 164 0.10 4.34 -4.29
C TYR A 164 1.25 5.20 -3.80
N ASP A 165 0.95 6.45 -3.48
CA ASP A 165 1.82 7.28 -2.67
C ASP A 165 1.49 7.08 -1.21
N ILE A 166 2.52 6.80 -0.41
CA ILE A 166 2.36 6.43 0.98
C ILE A 166 3.32 7.27 1.83
N ASP A 167 2.75 8.03 2.76
CA ASP A 167 3.49 8.63 3.85
C ASP A 167 3.73 7.56 4.93
N SER A 168 5.00 7.23 5.12
CA SER A 168 5.49 6.30 6.13
C SER A 168 6.43 6.98 7.14
N SER A 169 6.33 8.30 7.31
CA SER A 169 7.15 9.07 8.26
C SER A 169 6.95 8.64 9.71
N ASN A 170 5.75 8.16 10.05
CA ASN A 170 5.38 7.64 11.38
C ASN A 170 5.31 6.11 11.42
N ALA A 171 5.90 5.44 10.43
CA ALA A 171 5.84 4.00 10.30
C ALA A 171 6.46 3.27 11.51
N TYR A 172 5.82 2.19 11.92
CA TYR A 172 6.36 1.29 12.94
C TYR A 172 6.05 -0.17 12.62
N LEU A 173 6.97 -1.04 13.04
CA LEU A 173 6.82 -2.48 12.93
C LEU A 173 6.08 -3.03 14.16
N GLY A 174 5.30 -4.09 13.96
CA GLY A 174 4.74 -4.92 15.02
C GLY A 174 5.82 -5.78 15.66
N ALA A 175 6.86 -5.14 16.19
CA ALA A 175 7.98 -5.79 16.86
C ALA A 175 7.59 -6.18 18.28
N LYS A 176 8.05 -7.36 18.73
CA LYS A 176 7.85 -7.81 20.11
C LYS A 176 8.70 -6.95 21.03
N LYS A 177 8.07 -6.22 21.94
CA LYS A 177 8.76 -5.46 22.99
C LYS A 177 9.28 -6.42 24.04
N LEU A 178 10.50 -6.18 24.49
CA LEU A 178 11.11 -6.89 25.60
C LEU A 178 11.08 -6.04 26.86
N GLU A 179 10.91 -6.70 28.00
CA GLU A 179 10.98 -6.08 29.32
C GLU A 179 12.32 -6.39 29.97
N SER A 180 12.89 -5.39 30.65
CA SER A 180 14.20 -5.56 31.32
C SER A 180 14.08 -6.58 32.45
N GLY A 181 15.04 -7.52 32.51
CA GLY A 181 15.06 -8.59 33.51
C GLY A 181 14.09 -9.75 33.23
N VAL A 182 13.35 -9.72 32.11
CA VAL A 182 12.37 -10.75 31.76
C VAL A 182 12.88 -11.65 30.63
N THR A 183 12.99 -12.95 30.90
CA THR A 183 13.22 -13.95 29.85
C THR A 183 11.97 -14.13 29.01
N THR A 184 12.08 -13.79 27.73
CA THR A 184 10.96 -13.89 26.78
C THR A 184 11.13 -15.14 25.91
N PRO A 185 10.32 -16.19 26.08
CA PRO A 185 10.41 -17.36 25.22
C PRO A 185 10.00 -17.00 23.79
N LEU A 186 10.78 -17.49 22.82
CA LEU A 186 10.51 -17.42 21.40
C LEU A 186 10.36 -18.86 20.89
N GLY A 187 9.24 -19.15 20.24
CA GLY A 187 9.03 -20.44 19.60
C GLY A 187 9.96 -20.63 18.39
N LYS A 188 9.88 -21.80 17.76
CA LYS A 188 10.57 -22.02 16.48
C LYS A 188 10.03 -21.01 15.45
N PRO A 189 10.88 -20.14 14.89
CA PRO A 189 10.42 -19.12 13.95
C PRO A 189 9.96 -19.76 12.64
N LEU A 190 8.74 -19.45 12.21
CA LEU A 190 8.31 -19.65 10.81
C LEU A 190 8.70 -18.46 9.92
N LYS A 191 8.91 -17.29 10.53
CA LYS A 191 9.41 -16.05 9.92
C LYS A 191 10.40 -15.39 10.90
N PRO A 192 11.32 -14.52 10.43
CA PRO A 192 12.22 -13.79 11.31
C PRO A 192 11.47 -13.00 12.40
N TYR A 193 11.98 -13.04 13.63
CA TYR A 193 11.47 -12.20 14.71
C TYR A 193 11.96 -10.76 14.55
N TRP A 194 11.06 -9.81 14.78
CA TRP A 194 11.39 -8.40 14.98
C TRP A 194 11.22 -8.08 16.44
N ILE A 195 12.28 -7.61 17.07
CA ILE A 195 12.35 -7.36 18.50
C ILE A 195 12.63 -5.87 18.73
N ASP A 196 11.80 -5.22 19.53
CA ASP A 196 12.01 -3.84 19.96
C ASP A 196 12.85 -3.84 21.24
N VAL A 197 14.01 -3.21 21.13
CA VAL A 197 15.06 -3.16 22.17
C VAL A 197 15.29 -1.74 22.66
N LYS A 198 14.46 -0.79 22.22
CA LYS A 198 14.50 0.60 22.64
C LYS A 198 14.30 0.61 24.16
N ASN A 199 15.35 0.99 24.91
CA ASN A 199 15.48 1.01 26.38
C ASN A 199 16.21 -0.19 27.04
N LEU A 200 16.75 -1.14 26.27
CA LEU A 200 17.60 -2.19 26.81
C LEU A 200 19.08 -1.86 26.64
N LYS A 201 19.89 -2.18 27.66
CA LYS A 201 21.36 -2.02 27.62
C LYS A 201 22.07 -3.26 27.07
N GLU A 202 21.52 -4.42 27.36
CA GLU A 202 22.09 -5.72 27.01
C GLU A 202 20.96 -6.69 26.68
N ILE A 203 21.23 -7.60 25.75
CA ILE A 203 20.36 -8.70 25.37
C ILE A 203 21.21 -9.95 25.28
N THR A 204 20.80 -11.00 25.99
CA THR A 204 21.38 -12.33 25.86
C THR A 204 20.43 -13.21 25.08
N VAL A 205 20.91 -13.81 23.98
CA VAL A 205 20.15 -14.78 23.20
C VAL A 205 20.70 -16.18 23.50
N THR A 206 19.86 -17.03 24.08
CA THR A 206 20.20 -18.43 24.37
C THR A 206 19.40 -19.37 23.46
N VAL A 207 20.04 -20.43 23.00
CA VAL A 207 19.39 -21.50 22.25
C VAL A 207 19.18 -22.67 23.20
N HIS A 208 17.94 -23.12 23.36
CA HIS A 208 17.63 -24.35 24.06
C HIS A 208 17.52 -25.48 23.05
N SER A 209 18.46 -26.43 23.11
CA SER A 209 18.42 -27.66 22.32
C SER A 209 17.22 -28.49 22.76
N GLY A 210 16.15 -28.51 21.97
CA GLY A 210 15.05 -29.46 22.16
C GLY A 210 15.50 -30.86 21.77
N ILE A 211 16.24 -31.54 22.64
CA ILE A 211 16.52 -32.98 22.53
C ILE A 211 15.81 -33.67 23.69
N ASP A 212 14.49 -33.78 23.61
CA ASP A 212 13.79 -34.87 24.29
C ASP A 212 13.82 -36.04 23.31
N GLY A 213 14.93 -36.76 23.33
CA GLY A 213 15.11 -37.99 22.57
C GLY A 213 14.02 -38.99 22.94
N PHE A 214 13.38 -39.55 21.91
CA PHE A 214 12.65 -40.80 21.97
C PHE A 214 13.43 -41.79 22.85
N GLN A 215 12.88 -42.12 24.02
CA GLN A 215 13.26 -43.32 24.75
C GLN A 215 12.58 -44.48 24.01
N MET A 216 13.39 -45.34 23.39
CA MET A 216 12.96 -46.65 22.88
C MET A 216 12.67 -47.59 24.05
#